data_AF-A0A316V6P4-F1
#
_entry.id   AF-A0A316V6P4-F1
#
_cell.length_a   1.000
_cell.length_b   1.000
_cell.length_c   1.000
_cell.angle_alpha   90.00
_cell.angle_beta   90.00
_cell.angle_gamma   90.00
#
_symmetry.space_group_name_H-M   'P 1'
#
loop_
_entity.id
_entity.type
_entity.pdbx_description
1 polymer ?
#
loop_
_entity_poly.entity_id
_entity_poly.type
_entity_poly.pdbx_seq_one_letter_code
_entity_poly.pdbx_strand_id
1 'polypeptide(L)'
;TTSATQAASASRRKNEAIHVCPIPGCGSTFTRKFNLNGHIRSHTGQRPYQCRAPGCGKSFARSFDLSRHEKLHAGVKPHTCESCGKAFARADALSRH
;
A
#
# COMPACT_ATOMS: atom_id res chain seq x y z
N THR A 1 20.55 -16.20 -20.59
CA THR A 1 19.69 -15.55 -21.59
C THR A 1 18.26 -15.97 -21.34
N THR A 2 17.37 -14.98 -21.28
CA THR A 2 15.88 -15.08 -21.31
C THR A 2 15.24 -15.81 -20.08
N SER A 3 14.22 -15.33 -19.40
CA SER A 3 13.18 -14.36 -19.75
C SER A 3 12.56 -13.76 -18.49
N ALA A 4 12.44 -12.43 -18.48
CA ALA A 4 11.59 -11.71 -17.54
C ALA A 4 10.11 -11.88 -17.93
N THR A 5 9.27 -12.33 -17.00
CA THR A 5 7.81 -12.18 -17.10
C THR A 5 7.35 -11.16 -16.07
N GLN A 6 7.47 -9.88 -16.42
CA GLN A 6 6.72 -8.83 -15.75
C GLN A 6 5.30 -8.85 -16.32
N ALA A 7 4.35 -9.34 -15.52
CA ALA A 7 2.94 -9.19 -15.83
C ALA A 7 2.57 -7.70 -15.66
N ALA A 8 2.75 -6.93 -16.74
CA ALA A 8 2.14 -5.63 -16.89
C ALA A 8 0.62 -5.83 -16.79
N SER A 9 0.02 -5.37 -15.70
CA SER A 9 -1.44 -5.33 -15.57
C SER A 9 -1.99 -4.23 -16.48
N ALA A 10 -2.02 -4.50 -17.78
CA ALA A 10 -2.70 -3.67 -18.76
C ALA A 10 -4.21 -3.92 -18.64
N SER A 11 -4.87 -3.21 -17.72
CA SER A 11 -6.33 -3.21 -17.64
C SER A 11 -6.89 -2.07 -18.49
N ARG A 12 -7.53 -2.49 -19.58
CA ARG A 12 -8.27 -1.76 -20.61
C ARG A 12 -9.04 -0.54 -20.06
N ARG A 13 -8.82 0.65 -20.65
CA ARG A 13 -9.62 1.86 -20.38
C ARG A 13 -10.98 1.72 -21.08
N LYS A 14 -12.02 1.37 -20.32
CA LYS A 14 -13.41 1.59 -20.75
C LYS A 14 -14.16 2.28 -19.61
N ASN A 15 -14.33 3.60 -19.77
CA ASN A 15 -15.33 4.43 -19.09
C ASN A 15 -15.44 4.22 -17.55
N GLU A 16 -14.33 4.36 -16.82
CA GLU A 16 -14.34 4.37 -15.34
C GLU A 16 -14.62 5.79 -14.86
N ALA A 17 -15.61 5.97 -13.98
CA ALA A 17 -15.94 7.27 -13.41
C ALA A 17 -14.73 7.84 -12.65
N ILE A 18 -14.30 9.05 -13.02
CA ILE A 18 -13.21 9.74 -12.32
C ILE A 18 -13.73 10.26 -10.99
N HIS A 19 -13.15 9.79 -9.90
CA HIS A 19 -13.46 10.23 -8.55
C HIS A 19 -12.56 11.41 -8.17
N VAL A 20 -13.16 12.59 -8.00
CA VAL A 20 -12.44 13.83 -7.65
C VAL A 20 -12.47 14.05 -6.15
N CYS A 21 -11.37 14.54 -5.59
CA CYS A 21 -11.31 14.96 -4.20
C CYS A 21 -12.23 16.16 -3.94
N PRO A 22 -13.16 16.08 -2.97
CA PRO A 22 -14.09 17.18 -2.70
C PRO A 22 -13.47 18.34 -1.90
N ILE A 23 -12.20 18.22 -1.48
CA ILE A 23 -11.55 19.21 -0.62
C ILE A 23 -11.03 20.37 -1.49
N PRO A 24 -11.47 21.62 -1.23
CA PRO A 24 -11.02 22.79 -1.98
C PRO A 24 -9.49 22.92 -1.97
N GLY A 25 -8.91 23.22 -3.14
CA GLY A 25 -7.46 23.37 -3.30
C GLY A 25 -6.66 22.06 -3.45
N CYS A 26 -7.29 20.88 -3.33
CA CYS A 26 -6.58 19.61 -3.51
C CYS A 26 -6.45 19.19 -4.98
N GLY A 27 -7.56 19.24 -5.74
CA GLY A 27 -7.58 18.90 -7.17
C GLY A 27 -7.22 17.45 -7.53
N SER A 28 -6.97 16.57 -6.54
CA SER A 28 -6.57 15.18 -6.80
C SER A 28 -7.71 14.36 -7.39
N THR A 29 -7.38 13.49 -8.35
CA THR A 29 -8.34 12.60 -9.02
C THR A 29 -7.90 11.15 -8.94
N PHE A 30 -8.87 10.25 -8.90
CA PHE A 30 -8.65 8.82 -8.73
C PHE A 30 -9.57 8.04 -9.65
N THR A 31 -9.05 6.96 -10.24
CA THR A 31 -9.87 6.04 -11.04
C THR A 31 -10.78 5.19 -10.16
N ARG A 32 -10.37 4.91 -8.91
CA ARG A 32 -11.09 4.03 -7.98
C ARG A 32 -11.56 4.76 -6.72
N LYS A 33 -12.81 4.56 -6.32
CA LYS A 33 -13.41 5.17 -5.12
C LYS A 33 -12.63 4.91 -3.84
N PHE A 34 -12.10 3.69 -3.64
CA PHE A 34 -11.35 3.37 -2.42
C PHE A 34 -10.01 4.13 -2.33
N ASN A 35 -9.40 4.48 -3.46
CA ASN A 35 -8.22 5.32 -3.49
C ASN A 35 -8.56 6.75 -3.09
N LEU A 36 -9.67 7.30 -3.62
CA LEU A 36 -10.18 8.60 -3.18
C LEU A 36 -10.45 8.61 -1.67
N ASN A 37 -11.16 7.62 -1.14
CA ASN A 37 -11.46 7.55 0.30
C ASN A 37 -10.18 7.48 1.14
N GLY A 38 -9.18 6.69 0.71
CA GLY A 38 -7.88 6.63 1.36
C GLY A 38 -7.13 7.97 1.33
N HIS A 39 -7.25 8.72 0.24
CA HIS A 39 -6.69 10.06 0.10
C HIS A 39 -7.44 11.10 0.95
N ILE A 40 -8.77 11.08 1.02
CA ILE A 40 -9.53 12.00 1.89
C ILE A 40 -9.06 11.86 3.35
N ARG A 41 -8.73 10.64 3.79
CA ARG A 41 -8.18 10.39 5.12
C ARG A 41 -6.82 11.05 5.38
N SER A 42 -6.05 11.39 4.34
CA SER A 42 -4.81 12.17 4.52
C SER A 42 -5.07 13.63 4.84
N HIS A 43 -6.22 14.17 4.45
CA HIS A 43 -6.63 15.52 4.83
C HIS A 43 -7.24 15.56 6.23
N THR A 44 -8.10 14.58 6.56
CA THR A 44 -8.79 14.56 7.86
C THR A 44 -7.95 13.97 8.99
N GLY A 45 -6.84 13.31 8.66
CA GLY A 45 -6.01 12.58 9.63
C GLY A 45 -6.69 11.32 10.18
N GLN A 46 -7.81 10.88 9.62
CA GLN A 46 -8.52 9.70 10.10
C GLN A 46 -7.72 8.41 9.87
N ARG A 47 -7.55 7.64 10.95
CA ARG A 47 -6.80 6.37 10.95
C ARG A 47 -7.67 5.26 11.55
N PRO A 48 -8.70 4.78 10.83
CA PRO A 48 -9.68 3.85 11.38
C PRO A 48 -9.13 2.44 11.61
N TYR A 49 -7.96 2.10 11.04
CA TYR A 49 -7.39 0.76 11.16
C TYR A 49 -6.33 0.75 12.25
N GLN A 50 -6.73 0.38 13.46
CA GLN A 50 -5.85 0.29 14.62
C GLN A 50 -5.22 -1.10 14.74
N CYS A 51 -3.92 -1.14 15.03
CA CYS A 51 -3.21 -2.35 15.39
C CYS A 51 -3.64 -2.81 16.79
N ARG A 52 -4.07 -4.06 16.88
CA ARG A 52 -4.53 -4.69 18.13
C ARG A 52 -3.42 -5.39 18.91
N ALA A 53 -2.17 -5.33 18.41
CA ALA A 53 -1.04 -5.90 19.13
C ALA A 53 -0.83 -5.16 20.47
N PRO A 54 -0.68 -5.89 21.59
CA PRO A 54 -0.46 -5.30 22.90
C PRO A 54 0.73 -4.33 22.89
N GLY A 55 0.55 -3.13 23.44
CA GLY A 55 1.61 -2.11 23.52
C GLY A 55 1.96 -1.39 22.21
N CYS A 56 1.33 -1.70 21.07
CA CYS A 56 1.68 -1.04 19.80
C CYS A 56 1.00 0.32 19.61
N GLY A 57 -0.31 0.41 19.86
CA GLY A 57 -1.10 1.65 19.75
C GLY A 57 -1.13 2.34 18.36
N LYS A 58 -0.57 1.74 17.31
CA LYS A 58 -0.46 2.35 15.97
C LYS A 58 -1.76 2.22 15.19
N SER A 59 -2.12 3.28 14.47
CA SER A 59 -3.30 3.27 13.57
C SER A 59 -2.93 3.69 12.15
N PHE A 60 -3.73 3.27 11.17
CA PHE A 60 -3.47 3.47 9.75
C PHE A 60 -4.71 3.99 9.02
N ALA A 61 -4.48 4.75 7.95
CA ALA A 61 -5.55 5.29 7.09
C ALA A 61 -6.12 4.23 6.12
N ARG A 62 -5.37 3.16 5.82
CA ARG A 62 -5.76 2.09 4.90
C ARG A 62 -5.53 0.72 5.53
N SER A 63 -6.41 -0.24 5.22
CA SER A 63 -6.34 -1.61 5.78
C SER A 63 -5.08 -2.35 5.34
N PHE A 64 -4.64 -2.18 4.09
CA PHE A 64 -3.41 -2.83 3.62
C PHE A 64 -2.17 -2.33 4.35
N ASP A 65 -2.14 -1.07 4.79
CA ASP A 65 -1.04 -0.52 5.57
C ASP A 65 -0.98 -1.16 6.96
N LEU A 66 -2.14 -1.38 7.60
CA LEU A 66 -2.24 -2.15 8.86
C LEU A 66 -1.76 -3.59 8.66
N SER A 67 -2.29 -4.30 7.66
CA SER A 67 -1.89 -5.69 7.40
C SER A 67 -0.38 -5.84 7.15
N ARG A 68 0.21 -4.89 6.42
CA ARG A 68 1.66 -4.83 6.22
C ARG A 68 2.41 -4.58 7.52
N HIS A 69 1.90 -3.70 8.36
CA HIS A 69 2.48 -3.44 9.67
C HIS A 69 2.42 -4.66 10.59
N GLU A 70 1.32 -5.42 10.59
CA GLU A 70 1.17 -6.63 11.40
C GLU A 70 2.20 -7.72 11.05
N LYS A 71 2.62 -7.80 9.77
CA LYS A 71 3.72 -8.71 9.37
C LYS A 71 5.04 -8.41 10.08
N LEU A 72 5.26 -7.17 10.54
CA LEU A 72 6.44 -6.80 11.31
C LEU A 72 6.40 -7.41 12.72
N HIS A 73 5.23 -7.51 13.35
CA HIS A 73 5.08 -8.16 14.64
C HIS A 73 5.35 -9.66 14.56
N ALA A 74 4.92 -10.29 13.47
CA ALA A 74 5.16 -11.71 13.23
C ALA A 74 6.59 -12.02 12.75
N GLY A 75 7.43 -10.99 12.50
CA GLY A 75 8.79 -11.18 11.99
C GLY A 75 8.87 -11.82 10.59
N VAL A 76 7.76 -11.84 9.84
CA VAL A 76 7.68 -12.54 8.55
C VAL A 76 8.46 -11.76 7.50
N LYS A 77 9.44 -12.42 6.89
CA LYS A 77 10.31 -11.85 5.84
C LYS A 77 10.28 -12.74 4.59
N PRO A 78 9.24 -12.62 3.74
CA PRO A 78 9.04 -13.54 2.63
C PRO A 78 9.91 -13.20 1.41
N HIS A 79 10.62 -12.08 1.43
CA HIS A 79 11.41 -11.61 0.30
C HIS A 79 12.90 -11.70 0.63
N THR A 80 13.60 -12.66 0.04
CA THR A 80 15.03 -12.85 0.27
C THR A 80 15.84 -12.38 -0.93
N CYS A 81 16.93 -11.67 -0.65
CA CYS A 81 17.93 -11.33 -1.64
C CYS A 81 18.76 -12.56 -1.97
N GLU A 82 18.74 -13.02 -3.22
CA GLU A 82 19.46 -14.23 -3.62
C GLU A 82 20.99 -14.05 -3.61
N SER A 83 21.49 -12.83 -3.81
CA SER A 83 22.93 -12.56 -3.86
C SER A 83 23.60 -12.49 -2.49
N CYS A 84 22.90 -12.01 -1.45
CA CYS A 84 23.48 -11.84 -0.11
C CYS A 84 22.70 -12.54 1.01
N GLY A 85 21.59 -13.21 0.71
CA GLY A 85 20.77 -13.96 1.68
C GLY A 85 19.93 -13.10 2.63
N LYS A 86 19.97 -11.77 2.54
CA LYS A 86 19.19 -10.89 3.43
C LYS A 86 17.69 -11.00 3.14
N ALA A 87 16.91 -11.22 4.20
CA ALA A 87 15.45 -11.30 4.11
C ALA A 87 14.76 -10.00 4.52
N PHE A 88 13.70 -9.64 3.79
CA PHE A 88 12.94 -8.41 3.90
C PHE A 88 11.44 -8.73 4.06
N ALA A 89 10.78 -7.91 4.87
CA ALA A 89 9.33 -8.01 5.07
C ALA A 89 8.51 -7.52 3.86
N ARG A 90 9.15 -6.83 2.89
CA ARG A 90 8.47 -6.18 1.76
C ARG A 90 9.30 -6.26 0.49
N ALA A 91 8.64 -6.46 -0.66
CA ALA A 91 9.29 -6.54 -1.97
C ALA A 91 9.98 -5.23 -2.37
N ASP A 92 9.37 -4.08 -2.08
CA ASP A 92 9.98 -2.77 -2.39
C ASP A 92 11.22 -2.47 -1.52
N ALA A 93 11.28 -3.06 -0.32
CA ALA A 93 12.48 -2.97 0.51
C ALA A 93 13.62 -3.82 -0.07
N LEU A 94 13.32 -5.00 -0.61
CA LEU A 94 14.29 -5.81 -1.36
C LEU A 94 14.73 -5.10 -2.65
N SER A 95 13.81 -4.47 -3.38
CA SER A 95 14.13 -3.81 -4.66
C SER A 95 15.06 -2.60 -4.49
N ARG A 96 15.12 -1.98 -3.31
CA ARG A 96 15.98 -0.82 -3.01
C ARG A 96 17.24 -1.22 -2.22
N HIS A 97 17.35 -2.50 -1.85
CA HIS A 97 18.49 -3.05 -1.13
C HIS A 97 19.67 -3.22 -2.08
#